data_AF-A0A964UQV8-F1
#
_entry.id   AF-A0A964UQV8-F1
#
_cell.length_a   1.000
_cell.length_b   1.000
_cell.length_c   1.000
_cell.angle_alpha   90.00
_cell.angle_beta   90.00
_cell.angle_gamma   90.00
#
_symmetry.space_group_name_H-M   'P 1'
#
loop_
_entity.id
_entity.type
_entity.pdbx_description
1 polymer ?
#
loop_
_entity_poly.entity_id
_entity_poly.type
_entity_poly.pdbx_seq_one_letter_code
_entity_poly.pdbx_strand_id
1 'polypeptide(L)' 'MAGRDFAAPRRRDVRAWSVVAEVLGAGLRYEGWSACGCSREPSYRPRTRAEVRVRRDVAVRDGVPLAQVLGRRDPLTPE' A
#
# COMPACT_ATOMS: atom_id res chain seq x y z
N MET A 1 8.55 -7.01 9.79
CA MET A 1 8.96 -5.61 10.06
C MET A 1 8.36 -4.72 8.99
N ALA A 2 7.87 -3.54 9.35
CA ALA A 2 7.07 -2.71 8.45
C ALA A 2 7.86 -2.04 7.32
N GLY A 3 9.20 -1.92 7.42
CA GLY A 3 10.05 -1.32 6.40
C GLY A 3 10.64 0.03 6.84
N ARG A 4 11.56 0.55 6.02
CA ARG A 4 12.45 1.67 6.38
C ARG A 4 11.76 3.05 6.31
N ASP A 5 10.75 3.19 5.45
CA ASP A 5 9.95 4.40 5.27
C ASP A 5 8.62 4.32 6.05
N PHE A 6 8.54 3.41 7.02
CA PHE A 6 7.36 3.25 7.84
C PHE A 6 7.16 4.46 8.77
N ALA A 7 6.29 5.37 8.37
CA ALA A 7 5.79 6.45 9.22
C ALA A 7 4.62 5.93 10.06
N ALA A 8 4.92 5.50 11.29
CA ALA A 8 3.92 4.94 12.20
C ALA A 8 2.81 5.96 12.52
N PRO A 9 1.52 5.59 12.39
CA PRO A 9 0.41 6.44 12.82
C PRO A 9 0.43 6.70 14.33
N ARG A 10 -0.30 7.73 14.78
CA ARG A 10 -0.49 7.96 16.23
C ARG A 10 -1.11 6.72 16.87
N ARG A 11 -0.68 6.34 18.08
CA ARG A 11 -1.13 5.11 18.78
C ARG A 11 -2.66 4.97 18.87
N ARG A 12 -3.38 6.08 19.05
CA ARG A 12 -4.85 6.11 19.15
C ARG A 12 -5.59 6.10 17.81
N ASP A 13 -4.88 6.22 16.69
CA ASP A 13 -5.49 6.27 15.36
C ASP A 13 -5.76 4.86 14.85
N VAL A 14 -6.80 4.25 15.40
CA VAL A 14 -7.25 2.89 15.03
C VAL A 14 -7.54 2.81 13.52
N ARG A 15 -7.96 3.91 12.89
CA ARG A 15 -8.28 3.93 11.46
C ARG A 15 -7.03 3.77 10.61
N ALA A 16 -5.99 4.53 10.93
CA ALA A 16 -4.70 4.43 10.25
C ALA A 16 -4.00 3.10 10.55
N TRP A 17 -4.08 2.59 11.78
CA TRP A 17 -3.54 1.26 12.11
C TRP A 17 -4.21 0.13 11.33
N SER A 18 -5.52 0.19 11.06
CA SER A 18 -6.17 -0.79 10.19
C SER A 18 -5.58 -0.81 8.77
N VAL A 19 -5.23 0.36 8.24
CA VAL A 19 -4.61 0.47 6.90
C VAL A 19 -3.24 -0.18 6.89
N VAL A 20 -2.44 0.07 7.93
CA VAL A 20 -1.12 -0.57 8.09
C VAL A 20 -1.26 -2.09 8.14
N ALA A 21 -2.24 -2.61 8.89
CA ALA A 21 -2.49 -4.05 8.97
C ALA A 21 -2.87 -4.66 7.62
N GLU A 22 -3.72 -4.00 6.83
CA GLU A 22 -4.09 -4.44 5.48
C GLU A 22 -2.88 -4.46 4.53
N VAL A 23 -2.07 -3.40 4.53
CA VAL A 23 -0.86 -3.31 3.70
C VAL A 23 0.13 -4.41 4.05
N LEU A 24 0.41 -4.61 5.34
CA LEU A 24 1.32 -5.66 5.81
C LEU A 24 0.75 -7.06 5.56
N GLY A 25 -0.56 -7.25 5.73
CA GLY A 25 -1.26 -8.50 5.45
C GLY A 25 -1.25 -8.87 3.96
N ALA A 26 -1.25 -7.88 3.07
CA ALA A 26 -1.04 -8.05 1.64
C ALA A 26 0.42 -8.37 1.26
N GLY A 27 1.33 -8.51 2.24
CA GLY A 27 2.74 -8.81 2.03
C GLY A 27 3.59 -7.61 1.61
N LEU A 28 2.99 -6.41 1.56
CA LEU A 28 3.71 -5.19 1.21
C LEU A 28 4.46 -4.65 2.41
N ARG A 29 5.66 -4.12 2.16
CA ARG A 29 6.44 -3.39 3.14
C ARG A 29 6.52 -1.92 2.75
N TYR A 30 6.69 -1.06 3.74
CA TYR A 30 7.05 0.35 3.60
C TYR A 30 8.56 0.45 3.35
N GLU A 31 9.03 -0.25 2.32
CA GLU A 31 10.38 -0.13 1.81
C GLU A 31 10.29 0.88 0.67
N GLY A 32 10.99 2.02 0.76
CA GLY A 32 11.11 2.98 -0.34
C GLY A 32 11.91 2.46 -1.53
N TRP A 33 12.30 1.18 -1.50
CA TRP A 33 13.16 0.51 -2.45
C TRP A 33 12.55 -0.86 -2.75
N SER A 34 12.41 -1.18 -4.02
CA SER A 34 12.15 -2.56 -4.43
C SER A 34 13.33 -3.45 -4.02
N ALA A 35 13.07 -4.63 -3.45
CA ALA A 35 14.12 -5.54 -2.97
C ALA A 35 15.13 -5.98 -4.06
N CYS A 36 14.76 -5.84 -5.34
CA CYS A 36 15.64 -6.13 -6.48
C CYS A 36 16.55 -4.94 -6.86
N GLY A 37 16.36 -3.74 -6.30
CA GLY A 37 17.13 -2.53 -6.62
C GLY A 37 16.87 -1.94 -8.02
N CYS A 38 16.02 -2.59 -8.84
CA CYS A 38 15.77 -2.21 -10.23
C CYS A 38 14.82 -1.01 -10.38
N SER A 39 14.06 -0.65 -9.34
CA SER A 39 13.17 0.52 -9.35
C SER A 39 13.35 1.35 -8.10
N ARG A 40 13.77 2.60 -8.32
CA ARG A 40 14.06 3.65 -7.33
C ARG A 40 12.84 4.53 -7.04
N GLU A 41 11.66 4.11 -7.48
CA GLU A 41 10.43 4.84 -7.21
C GLU A 41 9.96 4.57 -5.77
N PRO A 42 9.70 5.61 -4.95
CA PRO A 42 9.11 5.42 -3.64
C PRO A 42 7.77 4.69 -3.82
N SER A 43 7.73 3.45 -3.31
CA SER A 43 6.54 2.63 -3.39
C SER A 43 5.41 3.30 -2.61
N TYR A 44 4.38 3.79 -3.32
CA TYR A 44 3.25 4.44 -2.68
C TYR A 44 2.55 3.45 -1.75
N ARG A 45 2.11 3.93 -0.58
CA ARG A 45 1.32 3.16 0.38
C ARG A 45 0.12 4.00 0.81
N PRO A 46 -1.10 3.44 0.76
CA PRO A 46 -2.28 4.14 1.23
C PRO A 46 -2.14 4.44 2.72
N ARG A 47 -2.65 5.60 3.12
CA ARG A 47 -2.63 6.07 4.51
C ARG A 47 -4.03 6.07 5.13
N THR A 48 -5.05 5.92 4.29
CA THR A 48 -6.46 6.00 4.68
C THR A 48 -7.26 4.79 4.20
N ARG A 49 -8.35 4.48 4.92
CA ARG A 49 -9.26 3.40 4.53
C ARG A 49 -9.97 3.67 3.20
N ALA A 50 -10.21 4.95 2.88
CA ALA A 50 -10.77 5.34 1.60
C ALA A 50 -9.86 4.93 0.43
N GLU A 51 -8.55 5.19 0.55
CA GLU A 51 -7.57 4.79 -0.47
C GLU A 51 -7.46 3.26 -0.60
N VAL A 52 -7.55 2.52 0.51
CA VAL A 52 -7.59 1.03 0.48
C VAL A 52 -8.85 0.55 -0.23
N ARG A 53 -10.00 1.15 0.06
CA ARG A 53 -11.28 0.78 -0.55
C ARG A 53 -11.26 0.98 -2.06
N VAL A 54 -10.87 2.16 -2.54
CA VAL A 54 -10.75 2.45 -3.98
C VAL A 54 -9.85 1.43 -4.67
N ARG A 55 -8.72 1.09 -4.06
CA ARG A 55 -7.78 0.11 -4.63
C ARG A 55 -8.31 -1.31 -4.61
N ARG A 56 -9.13 -1.66 -3.63
CA ARG A 56 -9.85 -2.94 -3.60
C ARG A 56 -10.88 -3.02 -4.72
N ASP A 57 -11.67 -1.96 -4.92
CA ASP A 57 -12.63 -1.87 -6.01
C ASP A 57 -11.92 -2.00 -7.37
N VAL A 58 -10.79 -1.30 -7.57
CA VAL A 58 -9.99 -1.45 -8.81
C VAL A 58 -9.41 -2.86 -8.95
N ALA A 59 -8.84 -3.44 -7.89
CA ALA A 59 -8.29 -4.80 -7.95
C ALA A 59 -9.34 -5.82 -8.40
N VAL A 60 -10.57 -5.69 -7.86
CA VAL A 60 -11.71 -6.52 -8.28
C VAL A 60 -12.11 -6.23 -9.72
N ARG A 61 -12.16 -4.95 -10.12
CA ARG A 61 -12.55 -4.54 -11.47
C ARG A 61 -11.58 -5.05 -12.54
N ASP A 62 -10.29 -4.94 -12.28
CA ASP A 62 -9.22 -5.26 -13.23
C ASP A 62 -8.76 -6.74 -13.11
N GLY A 63 -9.27 -7.48 -12.12
CA GLY A 63 -8.94 -8.89 -11.88
C GLY A 63 -7.50 -9.12 -11.41
N VAL A 64 -6.86 -8.12 -10.83
CA VAL A 64 -5.46 -8.17 -10.38
C VAL A 64 -5.34 -8.35 -8.86
N PRO A 65 -4.20 -8.87 -8.36
CA PRO A 65 -3.98 -8.98 -6.92
C PRO A 65 -4.02 -7.62 -6.22
N LEU A 66 -4.68 -7.55 -5.06
CA LEU A 66 -4.80 -6.32 -4.26
C LEU A 66 -3.43 -5.71 -3.93
N ALA A 67 -2.42 -6.55 -3.63
CA ALA A 67 -1.06 -6.10 -3.35
C ALA A 67 -0.46 -5.27 -4.50
N GLN A 68 -0.80 -5.59 -5.74
CA GLN A 68 -0.33 -4.84 -6.91
C GLN A 68 -0.92 -3.44 -6.93
N VAL A 69 -2.24 -3.31 -6.74
CA VAL A 69 -2.95 -2.03 -6.76
C VAL A 69 -2.63 -1.17 -5.53
N LEU A 70 -2.42 -1.81 -4.36
CA LEU A 70 -1.94 -1.16 -3.15
C LEU A 70 -0.57 -0.50 -3.32
N GLY A 71 0.26 -1.01 -4.24
CA GLY A 71 1.55 -0.43 -4.60
C GLY A 71 1.49 0.71 -5.61
N ARG A 72 0.40 0.84 -6.38
CA ARG A 72 0.28 1.88 -7.41
C ARG A 72 0.09 3.26 -6.81
N ARG A 73 0.79 4.24 -7.35
CA ARG A 73 0.64 5.65 -6.97
C ARG A 73 -0.73 6.18 -7.39
N ASP A 74 -1.09 5.96 -8.65
CA ASP A 74 -2.44 6.18 -9.14
C ASP A 74 -3.20 4.84 -9.16
N PRO A 75 -4.34 4.74 -8.45
CA PRO A 75 -5.09 3.50 -8.43
C PRO A 75 -5.87 3.25 -9.73
N LEU A 76 -6.14 4.26 -10.56
CA LEU A 76 -6.96 4.17 -11.78
C LEU A 76 -6.12 4.03 -13.05
N THR A 77 -4.85 4.41 -13.01
CA THR A 77 -3.90 4.24 -14.11
C THR A 77 -3.20 2.89 -13.99
N PRO A 78 -3.38 1.96 -14.95
CA PRO A 78 -2.50 0.80 -15.07
C PRO A 78 -1.11 1.29 -15.54
N GLU A 79 -0.07 0.96 -14.80
CA GLU A 79 1.33 1.19 -15.20
C GLU A 79 1.90 -0.03 -15.92
#